data_AF-A0A1M5G8Q6-F1
#
_entry.id   AF-A0A1M5G8Q6-F1
#
_cell.length_a   1.000
_cell.length_b   1.000
_cell.length_c   1.000
_cell.angle_alpha   90.00
_cell.angle_beta   90.00
_cell.angle_gamma   90.00
#
_symmetry.space_group_name_H-M   'P 1'
#
loop_
_entity.id
_entity.type
_entity.pdbx_description
1 polymer ?
#
loop_
_entity_poly.entity_id
_entity_poly.type
_entity_poly.pdbx_seq_one_letter_code
_entity_poly.pdbx_strand_id
1 'polypeptide(L)'
;MHLRQNRMKKIILIILIFVGLNTALVFSQVGVNTEDPQATLDITSATTGTSPEGLLVPRLTGNEIEAMTTSASIGSVHNGLLVFATQASNAVNPVIVSTGFWYYDALDSTWKILEREERRSSVVIDPTGAGDYRSLQAAYDEEAKKKYIPTVNNAPVEFICQNGSAGDLYVDGSIPYIKVKGSTTSPATIGDIEVYNCNITFEGNITANNITCINSYVLFPITVLTAFKAKDVMLNKCLFDINVITYPIEVSRLLLDQSSGTAGTGAVVITFTPDTDVDYGLYMNYSSLKVGTNINLNFNGTNTYNDYIYLDNASLINMQGYINANAPLTNAVVYANQGSKGTFGSIKGTAIPKHVFYASNGGKIDHFRYNIVMTTKNSPFYATEGGDIYLGAGGTTTTASTLTKDPSSTDVVNALYAVGGNVRVITDASATYTVTNYDYALMAEDGGRVATLGKVTLGGSTVICPPSMTPGTINMSNGSVIYNLP
;
A
#
# COMPACT_ATOMS: atom_id res chain seq x y z
N MET A 1 -75.45 -70.06 19.24
CA MET A 1 -75.13 -69.53 17.88
C MET A 1 -75.04 -67.99 17.83
N HIS A 2 -75.86 -67.25 18.60
CA HIS A 2 -75.87 -65.76 18.62
C HIS A 2 -74.57 -65.06 19.09
N LEU A 3 -73.79 -65.64 20.02
CA LEU A 3 -72.56 -65.01 20.55
C LEU A 3 -71.38 -64.99 19.55
N ARG A 4 -71.33 -65.92 18.59
CA ARG A 4 -70.25 -66.01 17.58
C ARG A 4 -70.37 -64.94 16.50
N GLN A 5 -71.60 -64.58 16.14
CA GLN A 5 -71.90 -63.61 15.08
C GLN A 5 -71.56 -62.17 15.51
N ASN A 6 -71.77 -61.83 16.79
CA ASN A 6 -71.40 -60.52 17.34
C ASN A 6 -69.89 -60.34 17.54
N ARG A 7 -69.11 -61.42 17.72
CA ARG A 7 -67.63 -61.33 17.77
C ARG A 7 -67.02 -61.06 16.40
N MET A 8 -67.52 -61.69 15.33
CA MET A 8 -67.02 -61.43 13.97
C MET A 8 -67.37 -60.03 13.47
N LYS A 9 -68.56 -59.50 13.77
CA LYS A 9 -68.93 -58.12 13.43
C LYS A 9 -68.03 -57.07 14.11
N LYS A 10 -67.63 -57.31 15.36
CA LYS A 10 -66.69 -56.43 16.09
C LYS A 10 -65.26 -56.51 15.55
N ILE A 11 -64.79 -57.71 15.18
CA ILE A 11 -63.47 -57.88 14.56
C ILE A 11 -63.42 -57.20 13.19
N ILE A 12 -64.46 -57.37 12.37
CA ILE A 12 -64.57 -56.71 11.06
C ILE A 12 -64.63 -55.18 11.22
N LEU A 13 -65.36 -54.67 12.20
CA LEU A 13 -65.41 -53.23 12.50
C LEU A 13 -64.05 -52.68 12.95
N ILE A 14 -63.31 -53.42 13.77
CA ILE A 14 -61.95 -53.03 14.20
C ILE A 14 -60.99 -53.01 13.01
N ILE A 15 -61.05 -54.01 12.12
CA ILE A 15 -60.23 -54.05 10.90
C ILE A 15 -60.57 -52.88 9.97
N LEU A 16 -61.85 -52.57 9.78
CA LEU A 16 -62.29 -51.42 8.97
C LEU A 16 -61.84 -50.07 9.55
N ILE A 17 -61.87 -49.92 10.87
CA ILE A 17 -61.36 -48.72 11.54
C ILE A 17 -59.83 -48.64 11.41
N PHE A 18 -59.11 -49.76 11.52
CA PHE A 18 -57.66 -49.82 11.39
C PHE A 18 -57.18 -49.51 9.95
N VAL A 19 -57.92 -49.99 8.94
CA VAL A 19 -57.65 -49.69 7.52
C VAL A 19 -58.06 -48.25 7.17
N GLY A 20 -59.18 -47.75 7.72
CA GLY A 20 -59.63 -46.38 7.50
C GLY A 20 -58.72 -45.31 8.11
N LEU A 21 -58.18 -45.55 9.31
CA LEU A 21 -57.28 -44.61 10.00
C LEU A 21 -55.89 -44.48 9.36
N ASN A 22 -55.45 -45.45 8.56
CA ASN A 22 -54.14 -45.39 7.88
C ASN A 22 -54.15 -44.55 6.59
N THR A 23 -55.32 -44.22 6.04
CA THR A 23 -55.43 -43.47 4.77
C THR A 23 -55.48 -41.95 4.95
N ALA A 24 -55.59 -41.45 6.18
CA ALA A 24 -55.84 -40.03 6.45
C ALA A 24 -54.58 -39.20 6.77
N LEU A 25 -53.38 -39.78 6.76
CA LEU A 25 -52.13 -39.10 7.15
C LEU A 25 -50.98 -39.23 6.15
N VAL A 26 -51.25 -39.67 4.91
CA VAL A 26 -50.22 -39.63 3.86
C VAL A 26 -50.19 -38.21 3.31
N PHE A 27 -49.32 -37.36 3.87
CA PHE A 27 -48.86 -36.19 3.15
C PHE A 27 -48.26 -36.70 1.83
N SER A 28 -48.84 -36.29 0.70
CA SER A 28 -48.42 -36.70 -0.64
C SER A 28 -47.04 -36.11 -0.96
N GLN A 29 -46.00 -36.63 -0.33
CA GLN A 29 -44.62 -36.39 -0.73
C GLN A 29 -44.33 -37.26 -1.95
N VAL A 30 -43.73 -36.67 -2.97
CA VAL A 30 -43.33 -37.34 -4.20
C VAL A 30 -41.83 -37.61 -4.11
N GLY A 31 -41.46 -38.87 -3.87
CA GLY A 31 -40.09 -39.34 -4.02
C GLY A 31 -39.83 -39.82 -5.44
N VAL A 32 -38.76 -39.34 -6.07
CA VAL A 32 -38.23 -39.92 -7.31
C VAL A 32 -36.87 -40.53 -6.97
N ASN A 33 -36.78 -41.86 -7.06
CA ASN A 33 -35.63 -42.68 -6.67
C ASN A 33 -35.28 -42.68 -5.16
N THR A 34 -36.18 -42.25 -4.27
CA THR A 34 -36.06 -42.37 -2.80
C THR A 34 -37.35 -42.90 -2.19
N GLU A 35 -37.22 -43.84 -1.25
CA GLU A 35 -38.36 -44.41 -0.49
C GLU A 35 -38.69 -43.58 0.77
N ASP A 36 -37.82 -42.67 1.17
CA ASP A 36 -37.99 -41.80 2.34
C ASP A 36 -37.78 -40.32 1.95
N PRO A 37 -38.75 -39.71 1.23
CA PRO A 37 -38.63 -38.33 0.76
C PRO A 37 -38.49 -37.35 1.93
N GLN A 38 -37.45 -36.53 1.91
CA GLN A 38 -37.22 -35.51 2.95
C GLN A 38 -37.89 -34.16 2.63
N ALA A 39 -38.61 -34.07 1.50
CA ALA A 39 -39.32 -32.88 1.04
C ALA A 39 -40.62 -33.27 0.30
N THR A 40 -41.48 -32.29 -0.01
CA THR A 40 -42.71 -32.51 -0.81
C THR A 40 -42.42 -33.10 -2.19
N LEU A 41 -41.28 -32.73 -2.79
CA LEU A 41 -40.69 -33.39 -3.94
C LEU A 41 -39.21 -33.62 -3.59
N ASP A 42 -38.80 -34.88 -3.53
CA ASP A 42 -37.41 -35.27 -3.29
C ASP A 42 -36.92 -36.12 -4.47
N ILE A 43 -35.85 -35.68 -5.11
CA ILE A 43 -35.27 -36.34 -6.29
C ILE A 43 -33.83 -36.72 -5.93
N THR A 44 -33.58 -38.01 -5.80
CA THR A 44 -32.25 -38.54 -5.48
C THR A 44 -31.59 -39.16 -6.72
N SER A 45 -30.26 -39.21 -6.72
CA SER A 45 -29.49 -39.82 -7.80
C SER A 45 -29.75 -41.32 -7.90
N ALA A 46 -30.00 -41.83 -9.10
CA ALA A 46 -30.17 -43.26 -9.35
C ALA A 46 -28.83 -44.01 -9.50
N THR A 47 -27.78 -43.29 -9.88
CA THR A 47 -26.43 -43.82 -10.13
C THR A 47 -25.36 -42.94 -9.44
N THR A 48 -24.11 -43.38 -9.48
CA THR A 48 -22.95 -42.62 -8.97
C THR A 48 -22.45 -41.54 -9.95
N GLY A 49 -23.33 -41.00 -10.80
CA GLY A 49 -23.01 -39.90 -11.72
C GLY A 49 -22.40 -40.34 -13.06
N THR A 50 -22.66 -41.57 -13.51
CA THR A 50 -22.15 -42.09 -14.81
C THR A 50 -23.17 -41.98 -15.95
N SER A 51 -24.43 -41.66 -15.63
CA SER A 51 -25.49 -41.34 -16.59
C SER A 51 -26.08 -39.95 -16.28
N PRO A 52 -26.64 -39.23 -17.28
CA PRO A 52 -27.26 -37.93 -17.04
C PRO A 52 -28.44 -38.07 -16.06
N GLU A 53 -28.36 -37.37 -14.94
CA GLU A 53 -29.39 -37.28 -13.92
C GLU A 53 -29.61 -35.82 -13.56
N GLY A 54 -30.86 -35.39 -13.38
CA GLY A 54 -31.20 -34.01 -13.06
C GLY A 54 -32.64 -33.66 -13.38
N LEU A 55 -32.99 -32.39 -13.16
CA LEU A 55 -34.32 -31.83 -13.47
C LEU A 55 -34.24 -30.91 -14.70
N LEU A 56 -34.98 -31.25 -15.75
CA LEU A 56 -35.20 -30.33 -16.86
C LEU A 56 -36.41 -29.44 -16.54
N VAL A 57 -36.15 -28.15 -16.38
CA VAL A 57 -37.20 -27.12 -16.26
C VAL A 57 -37.66 -26.67 -17.66
N PRO A 58 -38.81 -25.97 -17.78
CA PRO A 58 -39.23 -25.38 -19.06
C PRO A 58 -38.13 -24.51 -19.67
N ARG A 59 -37.82 -24.76 -20.94
CA ARG A 59 -36.82 -24.03 -21.73
C ARG A 59 -37.54 -23.15 -22.74
N LEU A 60 -37.36 -21.85 -22.64
CA LEU A 60 -38.08 -20.83 -23.41
C LEU A 60 -37.10 -19.79 -23.93
N THR A 61 -37.41 -19.12 -25.03
CA THR A 61 -36.66 -17.93 -25.48
C THR A 61 -36.99 -16.74 -24.58
N GLY A 62 -36.11 -15.73 -24.50
CA GLY A 62 -36.38 -14.52 -23.72
C GLY A 62 -37.70 -13.83 -24.09
N ASN A 63 -38.07 -13.83 -25.37
CA ASN A 63 -39.35 -13.30 -25.85
C ASN A 63 -40.55 -14.06 -25.28
N GLU A 64 -40.50 -15.40 -25.25
CA GLU A 64 -41.58 -16.22 -24.71
C GLU A 64 -41.73 -16.03 -23.19
N ILE A 65 -40.61 -15.82 -22.49
CA ILE A 65 -40.62 -15.55 -21.05
C ILE A 65 -41.25 -14.19 -20.74
N GLU A 66 -40.84 -13.14 -21.46
CA GLU A 66 -41.42 -11.79 -21.30
C GLU A 66 -42.89 -11.74 -21.72
N ALA A 67 -43.28 -12.52 -22.73
CA ALA A 67 -44.66 -12.62 -23.17
C ALA A 67 -45.59 -13.05 -22.01
N MET A 68 -45.16 -13.98 -21.15
CA MET A 68 -45.95 -14.44 -19.99
C MET A 68 -46.30 -13.31 -19.01
N THR A 69 -45.40 -12.33 -18.86
CA THR A 69 -45.64 -11.13 -18.03
C THR A 69 -46.61 -10.19 -18.73
N THR A 70 -46.39 -9.92 -20.01
CA THR A 70 -47.24 -8.99 -20.79
C THR A 70 -48.66 -9.50 -21.03
N SER A 71 -48.86 -10.82 -21.07
CA SER A 71 -50.17 -11.47 -21.25
C SER A 71 -50.96 -11.59 -19.94
N ALA A 72 -50.48 -11.00 -18.83
CA ALA A 72 -51.04 -11.15 -17.48
C ALA A 72 -51.24 -12.63 -17.05
N SER A 73 -50.47 -13.54 -17.64
CA SER A 73 -50.56 -14.98 -17.37
C SER A 73 -49.75 -15.40 -16.14
N ILE A 74 -48.91 -14.49 -15.64
CA ILE A 74 -48.11 -14.66 -14.44
C ILE A 74 -48.46 -13.59 -13.39
N GLY A 75 -48.31 -13.92 -12.10
CA GLY A 75 -48.83 -13.12 -10.97
C GLY A 75 -48.36 -13.67 -9.63
N SER A 76 -48.94 -13.21 -8.51
CA SER A 76 -48.47 -13.54 -7.16
C SER A 76 -48.37 -15.03 -6.85
N VAL A 77 -49.28 -15.85 -7.40
CA VAL A 77 -49.29 -17.32 -7.23
C VAL A 77 -48.12 -18.03 -7.92
N HIS A 78 -47.42 -17.35 -8.82
CA HIS A 78 -46.29 -17.89 -9.59
C HIS A 78 -44.93 -17.39 -9.06
N ASN A 79 -44.89 -16.80 -7.86
CA ASN A 79 -43.63 -16.38 -7.26
C ASN A 79 -42.66 -17.58 -7.13
N GLY A 80 -41.44 -17.44 -7.63
CA GLY A 80 -40.45 -18.50 -7.70
C GLY A 80 -40.58 -19.45 -8.89
N LEU A 81 -41.45 -19.16 -9.89
CA LEU A 81 -41.54 -19.94 -11.12
C LEU A 81 -40.19 -19.94 -11.84
N LEU A 82 -39.57 -21.12 -11.97
CA LEU A 82 -38.24 -21.31 -12.55
C LEU A 82 -38.32 -21.73 -14.02
N VAL A 83 -37.57 -21.05 -14.88
CA VAL A 83 -37.42 -21.35 -16.30
C VAL A 83 -35.95 -21.27 -16.70
N PHE A 84 -35.62 -21.84 -17.86
CA PHE A 84 -34.32 -21.66 -18.48
C PHE A 84 -34.47 -20.89 -19.79
N ALA A 85 -33.89 -19.69 -19.86
CA ALA A 85 -33.83 -18.88 -21.07
C ALA A 85 -32.79 -19.46 -22.04
N THR A 86 -33.20 -19.83 -23.25
CA THR A 86 -32.32 -20.40 -24.29
C THR A 86 -31.58 -19.34 -25.11
N GLN A 87 -32.07 -18.10 -25.07
CA GLN A 87 -31.49 -16.91 -25.72
C GLN A 87 -32.08 -15.64 -25.11
N ALA A 88 -31.41 -14.50 -25.28
CA ALA A 88 -31.91 -13.19 -24.87
C ALA A 88 -33.18 -12.78 -25.64
N SER A 89 -33.99 -11.92 -25.03
CA SER A 89 -35.12 -11.25 -25.68
C SER A 89 -34.62 -10.24 -26.72
N ASN A 90 -35.39 -10.06 -27.79
CA ASN A 90 -35.15 -9.03 -28.81
C ASN A 90 -36.11 -7.83 -28.69
N ALA A 91 -36.82 -7.70 -27.57
CA ALA A 91 -37.65 -6.55 -27.27
C ALA A 91 -36.81 -5.25 -27.23
N VAL A 92 -37.48 -4.10 -27.38
CA VAL A 92 -36.83 -2.78 -27.32
C VAL A 92 -36.18 -2.53 -25.95
N ASN A 93 -36.80 -3.02 -24.88
CA ASN A 93 -36.29 -2.96 -23.50
C ASN A 93 -36.38 -4.37 -22.87
N PRO A 94 -35.41 -5.25 -23.15
CA PRO A 94 -35.47 -6.65 -22.69
C PRO A 94 -35.20 -6.75 -21.18
N VAL A 95 -36.00 -7.55 -20.49
CA VAL A 95 -35.74 -8.00 -19.12
C VAL A 95 -34.82 -9.22 -19.15
N ILE A 96 -35.07 -10.14 -20.09
CA ILE A 96 -34.27 -11.36 -20.27
C ILE A 96 -33.11 -11.05 -21.22
N VAL A 97 -31.94 -10.72 -20.66
CA VAL A 97 -30.79 -10.23 -21.44
C VAL A 97 -29.76 -11.30 -21.80
N SER A 98 -29.92 -12.52 -21.28
CA SER A 98 -28.94 -13.60 -21.48
C SER A 98 -29.59 -15.00 -21.41
N THR A 99 -28.85 -15.99 -21.90
CA THR A 99 -29.17 -17.41 -21.69
C THR A 99 -28.88 -17.78 -20.24
N GLY A 100 -29.73 -18.58 -19.58
CA GLY A 100 -29.51 -18.99 -18.19
C GLY A 100 -30.79 -19.37 -17.46
N PHE A 101 -30.69 -19.69 -16.16
CA PHE A 101 -31.86 -19.89 -15.32
C PHE A 101 -32.44 -18.55 -14.88
N TRP A 102 -33.76 -18.44 -14.87
CA TRP A 102 -34.49 -17.25 -14.43
C TRP A 102 -35.66 -17.67 -13.55
N TYR A 103 -35.97 -16.88 -12.52
CA TYR A 103 -37.15 -17.06 -11.70
C TYR A 103 -38.04 -15.83 -11.72
N TYR A 104 -39.35 -16.02 -11.59
CA TYR A 104 -40.28 -14.91 -11.46
C TYR A 104 -40.33 -14.40 -10.02
N ASP A 105 -40.04 -13.11 -9.84
CA ASP A 105 -40.19 -12.42 -8.56
C ASP A 105 -41.51 -11.64 -8.56
N ALA A 106 -42.48 -12.13 -7.79
CA ALA A 106 -43.79 -11.49 -7.70
C ALA A 106 -43.80 -10.19 -6.88
N LEU A 107 -42.80 -9.95 -6.01
CA LEU A 107 -42.72 -8.70 -5.24
C LEU A 107 -42.42 -7.53 -6.17
N ASP A 108 -41.46 -7.72 -7.07
CA ASP A 108 -41.06 -6.73 -8.07
C ASP A 108 -41.83 -6.88 -9.40
N SER A 109 -42.68 -7.90 -9.52
CA SER A 109 -43.44 -8.26 -10.72
C SER A 109 -42.55 -8.37 -11.97
N THR A 110 -41.38 -8.98 -11.82
CA THR A 110 -40.37 -9.07 -12.89
C THR A 110 -39.60 -10.40 -12.85
N TRP A 111 -38.93 -10.73 -13.94
CA TRP A 111 -38.02 -11.88 -14.01
C TRP A 111 -36.64 -11.51 -13.48
N LYS A 112 -36.06 -12.37 -12.65
CA LYS A 112 -34.70 -12.23 -12.13
C LYS A 112 -33.85 -13.43 -12.54
N ILE A 113 -32.61 -13.17 -12.93
CA ILE A 113 -31.68 -14.24 -13.27
C ILE A 113 -31.30 -15.02 -12.01
N LEU A 114 -31.23 -16.34 -12.11
CA LEU A 114 -30.76 -17.25 -11.06
C LEU A 114 -29.25 -17.50 -11.27
N GLU A 115 -28.48 -16.43 -11.37
CA GLU A 115 -27.02 -16.46 -11.43
C GLU A 115 -26.42 -15.72 -10.24
N ARG A 116 -25.16 -16.05 -9.93
CA ARG A 116 -24.36 -15.26 -8.99
C ARG A 116 -24.23 -13.83 -9.53
N GLU A 117 -24.56 -12.84 -8.70
CA GLU A 117 -24.41 -11.43 -9.05
C GLU A 117 -23.02 -11.13 -9.62
N GLU A 118 -22.96 -10.25 -10.62
CA GLU A 118 -21.71 -9.79 -11.19
C GLU A 118 -21.04 -8.77 -10.27
N ARG A 119 -19.71 -8.83 -10.23
CA ARG A 119 -18.91 -7.87 -9.47
C ARG A 119 -19.10 -6.47 -10.05
N ARG A 120 -19.34 -5.48 -9.18
CA ARG A 120 -19.49 -4.08 -9.56
C ARG A 120 -18.14 -3.47 -9.92
N SER A 121 -18.14 -2.52 -10.87
CA SER A 121 -16.94 -1.74 -11.20
C SER A 121 -16.63 -0.66 -10.16
N SER A 122 -17.65 -0.20 -9.43
CA SER A 122 -17.55 0.80 -8.38
C SER A 122 -18.59 0.54 -7.31
N VAL A 123 -18.23 0.81 -6.05
CA VAL A 123 -19.12 0.76 -4.89
C VAL A 123 -18.88 1.96 -3.98
N VAL A 124 -19.94 2.49 -3.39
CA VAL A 124 -19.87 3.62 -2.46
C VAL A 124 -19.92 3.12 -1.02
N ILE A 125 -18.95 3.53 -0.22
CA ILE A 125 -18.88 3.26 1.21
C ILE A 125 -19.26 4.54 1.94
N ASP A 126 -20.40 4.51 2.63
CA ASP A 126 -20.83 5.58 3.52
C ASP A 126 -21.32 4.99 4.85
N PRO A 127 -20.51 5.09 5.92
CA PRO A 127 -20.86 4.65 7.28
C PRO A 127 -22.18 5.21 7.81
N THR A 128 -22.62 6.39 7.34
CA THR A 128 -23.89 7.01 7.76
C THR A 128 -25.10 6.30 7.16
N GLY A 129 -24.90 5.48 6.13
CA GLY A 129 -25.92 4.65 5.49
C GLY A 129 -26.46 5.18 4.16
N ALA A 130 -25.85 6.23 3.60
CA ALA A 130 -26.22 6.77 2.29
C ALA A 130 -25.54 6.06 1.09
N GLY A 131 -24.63 5.13 1.34
CA GLY A 131 -23.84 4.39 0.35
C GLY A 131 -24.31 2.95 0.16
N ASP A 132 -23.67 2.23 -0.75
CA ASP A 132 -23.91 0.79 -0.99
C ASP A 132 -23.54 -0.06 0.23
N TYR A 133 -22.46 0.33 0.91
CA TYR A 133 -21.92 -0.36 2.07
C TYR A 133 -21.62 0.61 3.20
N ARG A 134 -21.65 0.11 4.45
CA ARG A 134 -21.34 0.89 5.66
C ARG A 134 -19.87 0.83 6.07
N SER A 135 -19.11 -0.14 5.56
CA SER A 135 -17.68 -0.26 5.82
C SER A 135 -16.94 -0.81 4.61
N LEU A 136 -15.65 -0.51 4.56
CA LEU A 136 -14.74 -0.89 3.49
C LEU A 136 -14.53 -2.41 3.45
N GLN A 137 -14.32 -3.04 4.62
CA GLN A 137 -14.24 -4.50 4.72
C GLN A 137 -15.49 -5.20 4.19
N ALA A 138 -16.69 -4.75 4.59
CA ALA A 138 -17.93 -5.38 4.16
C ALA A 138 -18.13 -5.27 2.64
N ALA A 139 -17.74 -4.14 2.05
CA ALA A 139 -17.76 -3.95 0.61
C ALA A 139 -16.81 -4.95 -0.09
N TYR A 140 -15.57 -5.08 0.40
CA TYR A 140 -14.60 -6.00 -0.16
C TYR A 140 -15.07 -7.46 -0.09
N ASP A 141 -15.50 -7.91 1.09
CA ASP A 141 -15.92 -9.29 1.32
C ASP A 141 -17.09 -9.70 0.42
N GLU A 142 -18.02 -8.76 0.18
CA GLU A 142 -19.19 -9.05 -0.64
C GLU A 142 -18.87 -9.02 -2.14
N GLU A 143 -18.10 -8.05 -2.61
CA GLU A 143 -17.66 -7.99 -4.02
C GLU A 143 -16.69 -9.12 -4.39
N ALA A 144 -15.93 -9.66 -3.42
CA ALA A 144 -15.07 -10.82 -3.61
C ALA A 144 -15.86 -12.10 -3.92
N LYS A 145 -17.07 -12.26 -3.36
CA LYS A 145 -17.93 -13.43 -3.60
C LYS A 145 -18.59 -13.41 -4.97
N LYS A 146 -18.76 -12.24 -5.58
CA LYS A 146 -19.46 -12.03 -6.86
C LYS A 146 -18.69 -12.57 -8.06
N LYS A 147 -19.42 -12.85 -9.14
CA LYS A 147 -18.89 -13.44 -10.38
C LYS A 147 -17.87 -12.49 -11.02
N TYR A 148 -16.66 -12.99 -11.22
CA TYR A 148 -15.60 -12.28 -11.95
C TYR A 148 -15.71 -12.58 -13.46
N ILE A 149 -15.76 -11.54 -14.29
CA ILE A 149 -15.82 -11.65 -15.75
C ILE A 149 -14.55 -11.03 -16.36
N PRO A 150 -13.54 -11.84 -16.71
CA PRO A 150 -12.20 -11.36 -17.08
C PRO A 150 -12.17 -10.37 -18.26
N THR A 151 -13.07 -10.53 -19.24
CA THR A 151 -13.09 -9.74 -20.48
C THR A 151 -13.60 -8.30 -20.31
N VAL A 152 -14.32 -8.01 -19.22
CA VAL A 152 -14.71 -6.64 -18.81
C VAL A 152 -13.92 -6.15 -17.59
N ASN A 153 -13.36 -7.08 -16.79
CA ASN A 153 -12.89 -6.78 -15.43
C ASN A 153 -11.39 -7.04 -15.18
N ASN A 154 -10.53 -6.88 -16.18
CA ASN A 154 -9.14 -6.47 -15.85
C ASN A 154 -9.09 -5.03 -15.29
N ALA A 155 -10.25 -4.36 -15.24
CA ALA A 155 -10.46 -3.12 -14.50
C ALA A 155 -10.55 -3.38 -12.99
N PRO A 156 -9.94 -2.52 -12.16
CA PRO A 156 -10.04 -2.61 -10.71
C PRO A 156 -11.46 -2.34 -10.21
N VAL A 157 -11.84 -2.93 -9.08
CA VAL A 157 -13.02 -2.50 -8.32
C VAL A 157 -12.70 -1.20 -7.59
N GLU A 158 -13.50 -0.16 -7.83
CA GLU A 158 -13.38 1.13 -7.16
C GLU A 158 -14.20 1.17 -5.87
N PHE A 159 -13.52 1.26 -4.73
CA PHE A 159 -14.11 1.49 -3.42
C PHE A 159 -14.07 2.99 -3.10
N ILE A 160 -15.23 3.66 -3.19
CA ILE A 160 -15.36 5.09 -2.98
C ILE A 160 -15.76 5.36 -1.53
N CYS A 161 -14.79 5.74 -0.70
CA CYS A 161 -14.99 6.08 0.70
C CYS A 161 -15.53 7.52 0.85
N GLN A 162 -16.72 7.65 1.44
CA GLN A 162 -17.40 8.90 1.75
C GLN A 162 -17.63 9.03 3.25
N ASN A 163 -17.88 10.26 3.71
CA ASN A 163 -18.41 10.67 5.02
C ASN A 163 -18.05 9.76 6.22
N GLY A 164 -17.18 10.24 7.11
CA GLY A 164 -16.90 9.55 8.37
C GLY A 164 -15.87 8.43 8.23
N SER A 165 -15.94 7.43 9.12
CA SER A 165 -14.92 6.37 9.20
C SER A 165 -15.32 5.12 8.42
N ALA A 166 -14.66 4.88 7.28
CA ALA A 166 -14.91 3.73 6.42
C ALA A 166 -14.49 2.38 7.05
N GLY A 167 -13.81 2.42 8.21
CA GLY A 167 -13.28 1.24 8.90
C GLY A 167 -12.00 0.71 8.25
N ASP A 168 -11.57 -0.46 8.73
CA ASP A 168 -10.37 -1.14 8.25
C ASP A 168 -10.63 -1.88 6.93
N LEU A 169 -9.53 -2.27 6.26
CA LEU A 169 -9.54 -3.06 5.04
C LEU A 169 -8.43 -4.12 5.07
N TYR A 170 -8.84 -5.38 4.97
CA TYR A 170 -8.00 -6.54 4.76
C TYR A 170 -8.29 -7.15 3.39
N VAL A 171 -7.26 -7.24 2.56
CA VAL A 171 -7.32 -7.71 1.17
C VAL A 171 -6.42 -8.92 1.01
N ASP A 172 -7.01 -10.07 0.72
CA ASP A 172 -6.35 -11.37 0.57
C ASP A 172 -5.96 -11.72 -0.88
N GLY A 173 -6.26 -10.83 -1.84
CA GLY A 173 -6.05 -11.07 -3.27
C GLY A 173 -7.24 -11.73 -3.99
N SER A 174 -8.34 -12.03 -3.29
CA SER A 174 -9.60 -12.50 -3.89
C SER A 174 -10.15 -11.55 -4.96
N ILE A 175 -9.85 -10.25 -4.83
CA ILE A 175 -9.97 -9.27 -5.91
C ILE A 175 -8.55 -8.88 -6.34
N PRO A 176 -8.12 -9.19 -7.58
CA PRO A 176 -6.71 -9.00 -8.00
C PRO A 176 -6.30 -7.55 -8.19
N TYR A 177 -7.26 -6.65 -8.48
CA TYR A 177 -7.03 -5.23 -8.68
C TYR A 177 -8.11 -4.44 -7.94
N ILE A 178 -7.69 -3.55 -7.05
CA ILE A 178 -8.58 -2.65 -6.31
C ILE A 178 -8.12 -1.21 -6.40
N LYS A 179 -9.08 -0.31 -6.29
CA LYS A 179 -8.88 1.13 -6.12
C LYS A 179 -9.54 1.56 -4.83
N VAL A 180 -8.80 2.25 -3.97
CA VAL A 180 -9.37 2.91 -2.79
C VAL A 180 -9.37 4.41 -3.06
N LYS A 181 -10.56 5.01 -3.03
CA LYS A 181 -10.75 6.41 -3.39
C LYS A 181 -11.45 7.17 -2.28
N GLY A 182 -10.79 8.18 -1.73
CA GLY A 182 -11.42 9.06 -0.74
C GLY A 182 -12.16 10.21 -1.40
N SER A 183 -13.34 10.54 -0.87
CA SER A 183 -14.15 11.67 -1.35
C SER A 183 -13.41 13.01 -1.25
N THR A 184 -13.57 13.84 -2.29
CA THR A 184 -12.98 15.20 -2.35
C THR A 184 -13.82 16.24 -1.60
N THR A 185 -15.08 15.95 -1.28
CA THR A 185 -16.01 16.89 -0.62
C THR A 185 -16.16 16.63 0.87
N SER A 186 -15.99 15.37 1.29
CA SER A 186 -16.07 14.94 2.69
C SER A 186 -14.98 13.90 2.94
N PRO A 187 -13.80 14.27 3.46
CA PRO A 187 -12.70 13.33 3.64
C PRO A 187 -13.13 12.20 4.58
N ALA A 188 -13.24 10.99 4.04
CA ALA A 188 -13.45 9.80 4.83
C ALA A 188 -12.13 9.42 5.50
N THR A 189 -12.19 9.07 6.78
CA THR A 189 -11.05 8.41 7.43
C THR A 189 -11.14 6.93 7.15
N ILE A 190 -10.03 6.33 6.75
CA ILE A 190 -9.89 4.90 6.58
C ILE A 190 -9.09 4.41 7.78
N GLY A 191 -9.44 3.24 8.31
CA GLY A 191 -8.69 2.61 9.38
C GLY A 191 -7.35 2.06 8.87
N ASP A 192 -6.97 0.90 9.37
CA ASP A 192 -5.81 0.17 8.86
C ASP A 192 -6.12 -0.47 7.51
N ILE A 193 -5.15 -0.44 6.59
CA ILE A 193 -5.24 -1.08 5.28
C ILE A 193 -4.13 -2.13 5.19
N GLU A 194 -4.52 -3.39 5.08
CA GLU A 194 -3.62 -4.51 4.88
C GLU A 194 -3.90 -5.21 3.54
N VAL A 195 -2.89 -5.28 2.68
CA VAL A 195 -3.02 -5.78 1.32
C VAL A 195 -2.01 -6.89 1.06
N TYR A 196 -2.52 -8.06 0.67
CA TYR A 196 -1.73 -9.23 0.35
C TYR A 196 -2.02 -9.67 -1.09
N ASN A 197 -0.97 -9.83 -1.89
CA ASN A 197 -1.07 -10.41 -3.25
C ASN A 197 -2.07 -9.68 -4.17
N CYS A 198 -2.18 -8.35 -4.05
CA CYS A 198 -3.18 -7.57 -4.78
C CYS A 198 -2.56 -6.29 -5.34
N ASN A 199 -3.06 -5.85 -6.49
CA ASN A 199 -2.69 -4.54 -7.03
C ASN A 199 -3.63 -3.48 -6.45
N ILE A 200 -3.08 -2.50 -5.75
CA ILE A 200 -3.84 -1.42 -5.13
C ILE A 200 -3.45 -0.07 -5.73
N THR A 201 -4.45 0.75 -6.01
CA THR A 201 -4.30 2.15 -6.41
C THR A 201 -5.03 3.05 -5.43
N PHE A 202 -4.37 4.13 -5.00
CA PHE A 202 -4.98 5.14 -4.11
C PHE A 202 -5.39 6.39 -4.89
N GLU A 203 -6.64 6.85 -4.76
CA GLU A 203 -7.15 8.04 -5.46
C GLU A 203 -7.90 8.98 -4.51
N GLY A 204 -8.11 10.23 -4.93
CA GLY A 204 -8.88 11.22 -4.16
C GLY A 204 -8.17 11.70 -2.90
N ASN A 205 -8.92 11.93 -1.82
CA ASN A 205 -8.40 12.38 -0.53
C ASN A 205 -8.34 11.21 0.46
N ILE A 206 -7.16 10.60 0.58
CA ILE A 206 -6.94 9.47 1.47
C ILE A 206 -6.41 9.97 2.81
N THR A 207 -7.09 9.62 3.90
CA THR A 207 -6.57 9.71 5.26
C THR A 207 -6.75 8.35 5.90
N ALA A 208 -5.67 7.57 5.97
CA ALA A 208 -5.64 6.23 6.54
C ALA A 208 -4.87 6.21 7.87
N ASN A 209 -5.03 5.15 8.67
CA ASN A 209 -4.17 4.91 9.82
C ASN A 209 -2.84 4.28 9.36
N ASN A 210 -2.67 2.97 9.48
CA ASN A 210 -1.50 2.28 8.95
C ASN A 210 -1.82 1.61 7.61
N ILE A 211 -0.83 1.57 6.72
CA ILE A 211 -0.94 0.88 5.44
C ILE A 211 0.19 -0.13 5.34
N THR A 212 -0.19 -1.40 5.24
CA THR A 212 0.73 -2.51 5.03
C THR A 212 0.40 -3.19 3.71
N CYS A 213 1.35 -3.20 2.79
CA CYS A 213 1.23 -3.93 1.53
C CYS A 213 2.32 -5.00 1.47
N ILE A 214 1.92 -6.23 1.14
CA ILE A 214 2.80 -7.40 1.08
C ILE A 214 2.61 -8.08 -0.28
N ASN A 215 3.71 -8.32 -0.99
CA ASN A 215 3.73 -9.00 -2.30
C ASN A 215 2.72 -8.39 -3.30
N SER A 216 2.68 -7.06 -3.34
CA SER A 216 1.62 -6.29 -3.99
C SER A 216 2.22 -5.20 -4.90
N TYR A 217 1.48 -4.77 -5.92
CA TYR A 217 1.81 -3.56 -6.68
C TYR A 217 1.02 -2.37 -6.12
N VAL A 218 1.71 -1.29 -5.76
CA VAL A 218 1.11 -0.11 -5.12
C VAL A 218 1.29 1.12 -6.01
N LEU A 219 0.18 1.75 -6.40
CA LEU A 219 0.20 2.92 -7.27
C LEU A 219 -0.37 4.16 -6.60
N PHE A 220 0.40 5.25 -6.63
CA PHE A 220 -0.04 6.61 -6.34
C PHE A 220 -0.09 7.40 -7.66
N PRO A 221 -1.28 7.63 -8.24
CA PRO A 221 -1.46 8.20 -9.58
C PRO A 221 -1.43 9.73 -9.62
N ILE A 222 -1.01 10.26 -10.77
CA ILE A 222 -0.64 11.68 -10.97
C ILE A 222 -1.79 12.64 -11.13
N THR A 223 -2.92 12.19 -11.69
CA THR A 223 -4.01 13.09 -12.09
C THR A 223 -5.17 13.15 -11.10
N VAL A 224 -5.23 12.24 -10.14
CA VAL A 224 -6.45 12.02 -9.33
C VAL A 224 -6.21 11.93 -7.83
N LEU A 225 -4.96 11.91 -7.37
CA LEU A 225 -4.65 12.00 -5.94
C LEU A 225 -4.65 13.46 -5.48
N THR A 226 -5.58 13.82 -4.60
CA THR A 226 -5.75 15.20 -4.11
C THR A 226 -5.18 15.43 -2.71
N ALA A 227 -5.05 14.36 -1.92
CA ALA A 227 -4.28 14.34 -0.68
C ALA A 227 -4.06 12.89 -0.29
N PHE A 228 -2.92 12.60 0.33
CA PHE A 228 -2.66 11.29 0.91
C PHE A 228 -2.02 11.47 2.27
N LYS A 229 -2.67 10.95 3.30
CA LYS A 229 -2.20 10.94 4.68
C LYS A 229 -2.28 9.52 5.22
N ALA A 230 -1.19 9.06 5.81
CA ALA A 230 -1.17 7.83 6.60
C ALA A 230 -0.22 8.03 7.78
N LYS A 231 -0.35 7.22 8.83
CA LYS A 231 0.67 7.16 9.88
C LYS A 231 1.89 6.42 9.34
N ASP A 232 1.81 5.10 9.26
CA ASP A 232 2.90 4.28 8.76
C ASP A 232 2.53 3.64 7.43
N VAL A 233 3.43 3.74 6.45
CA VAL A 233 3.31 3.01 5.19
C VAL A 233 4.44 1.99 5.11
N MET A 234 4.10 0.71 5.18
CA MET A 234 5.01 -0.41 5.07
C MET A 234 4.78 -1.17 3.76
N LEU A 235 5.82 -1.24 2.93
CA LEU A 235 5.82 -1.96 1.67
C LEU A 235 6.82 -3.13 1.79
N ASN A 236 6.33 -4.35 1.80
CA ASN A 236 7.14 -5.57 1.90
C ASN A 236 7.03 -6.40 0.62
N LYS A 237 8.15 -6.63 -0.08
CA LYS A 237 8.19 -7.34 -1.37
C LYS A 237 7.25 -6.70 -2.40
N CYS A 238 7.15 -5.39 -2.37
CA CYS A 238 6.25 -4.64 -3.23
C CYS A 238 6.98 -4.02 -4.41
N LEU A 239 6.26 -3.92 -5.53
CA LEU A 239 6.55 -2.93 -6.55
C LEU A 239 5.70 -1.70 -6.26
N PHE A 240 6.25 -0.50 -6.39
CA PHE A 240 5.48 0.71 -6.15
C PHE A 240 5.86 1.88 -7.05
N ASP A 241 4.88 2.69 -7.41
CA ASP A 241 5.08 3.88 -8.23
C ASP A 241 4.42 5.10 -7.59
N ILE A 242 5.25 6.12 -7.31
CA ILE A 242 4.83 7.41 -6.78
C ILE A 242 4.84 8.43 -7.91
N ASN A 243 3.68 8.64 -8.51
CA ASN A 243 3.50 9.62 -9.57
C ASN A 243 2.59 10.72 -9.03
N VAL A 244 3.10 11.72 -8.31
CA VAL A 244 2.27 12.81 -7.74
C VAL A 244 2.91 14.16 -8.09
N ILE A 245 2.11 15.13 -8.55
CA ILE A 245 2.62 16.45 -9.01
C ILE A 245 2.15 17.65 -8.19
N THR A 246 0.99 17.56 -7.52
CA THR A 246 0.33 18.74 -6.93
C THR A 246 0.23 18.69 -5.42
N TYR A 247 0.06 17.50 -4.83
CA TYR A 247 -0.24 17.34 -3.41
C TYR A 247 0.81 16.47 -2.71
N PRO A 248 1.25 16.85 -1.51
CA PRO A 248 2.22 16.05 -0.78
C PRO A 248 1.59 14.72 -0.33
N ILE A 249 2.41 13.67 -0.34
CA ILE A 249 2.17 12.46 0.47
C ILE A 249 2.62 12.81 1.88
N GLU A 250 1.72 12.74 2.85
CA GLU A 250 2.02 12.98 4.27
C GLU A 250 2.04 11.64 5.01
N VAL A 251 3.18 11.30 5.61
CA VAL A 251 3.34 10.09 6.41
C VAL A 251 4.07 10.38 7.71
N SER A 252 3.93 9.54 8.73
CA SER A 252 4.87 9.53 9.85
C SER A 252 6.14 8.78 9.46
N ARG A 253 5.98 7.58 8.88
CA ARG A 253 7.07 6.73 8.42
C ARG A 253 6.76 6.03 7.10
N LEU A 254 7.79 5.82 6.29
CA LEU A 254 7.79 4.98 5.10
C LEU A 254 8.84 3.88 5.27
N LEU A 255 8.40 2.63 5.29
CA LEU A 255 9.23 1.45 5.47
C LEU A 255 9.20 0.62 4.19
N LEU A 256 10.37 0.43 3.60
CA LEU A 256 10.57 -0.39 2.41
C LEU A 256 11.41 -1.61 2.78
N ASP A 257 10.82 -2.80 2.66
CA ASP A 257 11.50 -4.08 2.86
C ASP A 257 11.41 -4.94 1.59
N GLN A 258 12.55 -5.28 0.99
CA GLN A 258 12.64 -6.02 -0.28
C GLN A 258 11.76 -5.40 -1.39
N SER A 259 11.56 -4.09 -1.34
CA SER A 259 10.64 -3.38 -2.22
C SER A 259 11.38 -2.55 -3.24
N SER A 260 10.85 -2.48 -4.45
CA SER A 260 11.43 -1.71 -5.54
C SER A 260 10.40 -0.75 -6.10
N GLY A 261 10.74 0.52 -6.18
CA GLY A 261 9.82 1.50 -6.72
C GLY A 261 10.47 2.67 -7.44
N THR A 262 9.62 3.37 -8.17
CA THR A 262 9.98 4.62 -8.83
C THR A 262 9.14 5.76 -8.27
N ALA A 263 9.75 6.93 -8.19
CA ALA A 263 9.02 8.17 -7.96
C ALA A 263 9.28 9.07 -9.18
N GLY A 264 8.19 9.39 -9.89
CA GLY A 264 8.21 9.95 -11.24
C GLY A 264 8.94 11.30 -11.38
N THR A 265 9.01 11.82 -12.60
CA THR A 265 9.75 13.04 -12.96
C THR A 265 9.07 14.36 -12.54
N GLY A 266 7.92 14.28 -11.86
CA GLY A 266 7.17 15.43 -11.34
C GLY A 266 7.79 16.02 -10.07
N ALA A 267 7.23 17.13 -9.59
CA ALA A 267 7.59 17.74 -8.30
C ALA A 267 6.98 16.92 -7.14
N VAL A 268 7.45 15.67 -6.96
CA VAL A 268 6.93 14.80 -5.89
C VAL A 268 7.35 15.40 -4.54
N VAL A 269 6.40 15.54 -3.63
CA VAL A 269 6.65 15.99 -2.26
C VAL A 269 6.21 14.89 -1.31
N ILE A 270 7.12 14.38 -0.49
CA ILE A 270 6.82 13.47 0.61
C ILE A 270 7.14 14.21 1.90
N THR A 271 6.14 14.38 2.76
CA THR A 271 6.27 15.07 4.04
C THR A 271 6.16 14.04 5.15
N PHE A 272 7.21 13.94 5.95
CA PHE A 272 7.29 13.16 7.16
C PHE A 272 6.88 14.04 8.35
N THR A 273 5.85 13.65 9.09
CA THR A 273 5.40 14.32 10.32
C THR A 273 4.96 13.24 11.30
N PRO A 274 5.80 12.85 12.27
CA PRO A 274 5.50 11.73 13.13
C PRO A 274 4.66 12.20 14.32
N ASP A 275 3.74 11.36 14.78
CA ASP A 275 2.90 11.64 15.95
C ASP A 275 3.61 11.37 17.28
N THR A 276 4.66 10.54 17.25
CA THR A 276 5.58 10.28 18.38
C THR A 276 7.03 10.38 17.94
N ASP A 277 7.98 10.31 18.88
CA ASP A 277 9.38 10.06 18.53
C ASP A 277 9.50 8.74 17.74
N VAL A 278 10.38 8.72 16.73
CA VAL A 278 10.56 7.59 15.81
C VAL A 278 12.04 7.36 15.50
N ASP A 279 12.39 6.11 15.19
CA ASP A 279 13.76 5.79 14.77
C ASP A 279 14.07 6.41 13.40
N TYR A 280 13.11 6.41 12.48
CA TYR A 280 13.32 6.89 11.13
C TYR A 280 12.06 7.43 10.47
N GLY A 281 12.23 8.34 9.51
CA GLY A 281 11.15 8.73 8.60
C GLY A 281 11.10 7.81 7.39
N LEU A 282 12.24 7.58 6.72
CA LEU A 282 12.38 6.61 5.63
C LEU A 282 13.35 5.49 6.04
N TYR A 283 12.86 4.26 6.06
CA TYR A 283 13.68 3.06 6.25
C TYR A 283 13.68 2.19 5.00
N MET A 284 14.86 1.71 4.62
CA MET A 284 15.05 0.83 3.47
C MET A 284 15.89 -0.38 3.84
N ASN A 285 15.36 -1.57 3.60
CA ASN A 285 16.02 -2.86 3.78
C ASN A 285 15.93 -3.68 2.49
N TYR A 286 17.08 -4.09 1.90
CA TYR A 286 17.13 -4.77 0.60
C TYR A 286 16.24 -4.11 -0.48
N SER A 287 16.09 -2.78 -0.43
CA SER A 287 15.08 -2.06 -1.20
C SER A 287 15.72 -1.08 -2.17
N SER A 288 15.03 -0.78 -3.27
CA SER A 288 15.48 0.21 -4.24
C SER A 288 14.42 1.26 -4.51
N LEU A 289 14.81 2.53 -4.42
CA LEU A 289 13.95 3.67 -4.74
C LEU A 289 14.66 4.58 -5.74
N LYS A 290 14.17 4.56 -6.98
CA LYS A 290 14.65 5.45 -8.03
C LYS A 290 13.80 6.72 -8.04
N VAL A 291 14.43 7.85 -7.77
CA VAL A 291 13.77 9.14 -7.65
C VAL A 291 14.13 10.02 -8.84
N GLY A 292 13.12 10.69 -9.42
CA GLY A 292 13.32 11.75 -10.40
C GLY A 292 14.11 12.96 -9.85
N THR A 293 14.40 13.94 -10.71
CA THR A 293 15.25 15.09 -10.37
C THR A 293 14.59 16.15 -9.49
N ASN A 294 13.28 16.05 -9.22
CA ASN A 294 12.48 17.11 -8.58
C ASN A 294 11.70 16.63 -7.33
N ILE A 295 12.28 15.76 -6.51
CA ILE A 295 11.60 15.27 -5.30
C ILE A 295 12.03 16.05 -4.06
N ASN A 296 11.06 16.41 -3.23
CA ASN A 296 11.28 17.01 -1.92
C ASN A 296 10.90 16.01 -0.82
N LEU A 297 11.84 15.68 0.06
CA LEU A 297 11.56 15.00 1.32
C LEU A 297 11.56 16.05 2.43
N ASN A 298 10.40 16.26 3.05
CA ASN A 298 10.24 17.25 4.12
C ASN A 298 10.10 16.53 5.44
N PHE A 299 11.05 16.71 6.35
CA PHE A 299 10.98 16.20 7.71
C PHE A 299 10.55 17.33 8.64
N ASN A 300 9.30 17.29 9.07
CA ASN A 300 8.63 18.35 9.82
C ASN A 300 8.03 17.81 11.13
N GLY A 301 7.52 18.72 11.96
CA GLY A 301 6.92 18.38 13.25
C GLY A 301 7.84 18.63 14.43
N THR A 302 7.31 18.33 15.62
CA THR A 302 7.98 18.58 16.91
C THR A 302 8.58 17.33 17.52
N ASN A 303 8.21 16.16 17.01
CA ASN A 303 8.71 14.87 17.46
C ASN A 303 10.06 14.54 16.83
N THR A 304 10.84 13.75 17.55
CA THR A 304 12.25 13.49 17.26
C THR A 304 12.43 12.27 16.38
N TYR A 305 13.33 12.39 15.42
CA TYR A 305 13.83 11.28 14.63
C TYR A 305 15.19 10.83 15.18
N ASN A 306 15.47 9.52 15.17
CA ASN A 306 16.87 9.08 15.31
C ASN A 306 17.64 9.39 14.03
N ASP A 307 17.18 8.88 12.90
CA ASP A 307 17.66 9.17 11.57
C ASP A 307 16.51 9.69 10.70
N TYR A 308 16.75 10.55 9.70
CA TYR A 308 15.67 10.82 8.76
C TYR A 308 15.55 9.72 7.71
N ILE A 309 16.68 9.32 7.14
CA ILE A 309 16.79 8.29 6.12
C ILE A 309 17.76 7.23 6.61
N TYR A 310 17.29 6.01 6.79
CA TYR A 310 18.09 4.86 7.19
C TYR A 310 18.11 3.83 6.05
N LEU A 311 19.29 3.58 5.51
CA LEU A 311 19.53 2.62 4.44
C LEU A 311 20.30 1.44 5.00
N ASP A 312 19.75 0.24 4.84
CA ASP A 312 20.35 -1.00 5.33
C ASP A 312 20.46 -2.04 4.21
N ASN A 313 21.31 -3.03 4.45
CA ASN A 313 21.36 -4.28 3.70
C ASN A 313 21.29 -4.09 2.17
N ALA A 314 22.34 -3.46 1.60
CA ALA A 314 22.47 -3.20 0.17
C ALA A 314 21.30 -2.42 -0.48
N SER A 315 20.53 -1.66 0.30
CA SER A 315 19.47 -0.79 -0.25
C SER A 315 20.04 0.30 -1.14
N LEU A 316 19.28 0.71 -2.16
CA LEU A 316 19.68 1.72 -3.14
C LEU A 316 18.66 2.86 -3.20
N ILE A 317 19.10 4.10 -2.98
CA ILE A 317 18.30 5.29 -3.29
C ILE A 317 19.11 6.26 -4.16
N ASN A 318 18.48 6.80 -5.20
CA ASN A 318 19.09 7.83 -6.03
C ASN A 318 18.13 9.00 -6.15
N MET A 319 18.37 10.04 -5.35
CA MET A 319 17.55 11.26 -5.26
C MET A 319 18.39 12.50 -5.50
N GLN A 320 17.98 13.34 -6.44
CA GLN A 320 18.71 14.58 -6.78
C GLN A 320 18.00 15.86 -6.33
N GLY A 321 16.84 15.73 -5.69
CA GLY A 321 16.06 16.86 -5.19
C GLY A 321 16.50 17.33 -3.79
N TYR A 322 15.54 17.79 -2.97
CA TYR A 322 15.81 18.44 -1.69
C TYR A 322 15.42 17.58 -0.49
N ILE A 323 16.25 17.60 0.55
CA ILE A 323 15.88 17.18 1.90
C ILE A 323 15.73 18.44 2.75
N ASN A 324 14.51 18.68 3.24
CA ASN A 324 14.21 19.76 4.18
C ASN A 324 14.17 19.18 5.61
N ALA A 325 15.21 19.48 6.37
CA ALA A 325 15.56 18.92 7.67
C ALA A 325 15.09 19.81 8.82
N ASN A 326 13.78 19.89 9.10
CA ASN A 326 13.24 20.87 10.04
C ASN A 326 12.87 20.28 11.42
N ALA A 327 12.51 19.00 11.49
CA ALA A 327 12.13 18.32 12.73
C ALA A 327 13.34 18.03 13.65
N PRO A 328 13.17 17.86 14.96
CA PRO A 328 14.26 17.40 15.83
C PRO A 328 14.89 16.07 15.35
N LEU A 329 16.21 15.96 15.42
CA LEU A 329 16.98 14.82 14.90
C LEU A 329 18.18 14.55 15.82
N THR A 330 18.37 13.30 16.27
CA THR A 330 19.42 12.95 17.25
C THR A 330 20.68 12.36 16.62
N ASN A 331 20.59 11.65 15.50
CA ASN A 331 21.73 10.98 14.87
C ASN A 331 22.06 11.58 13.50
N ALA A 332 21.51 11.08 12.39
CA ALA A 332 21.92 11.46 11.05
C ALA A 332 20.77 11.88 10.12
N VAL A 333 21.02 12.82 9.21
CA VAL A 333 20.06 13.10 8.11
C VAL A 333 19.99 11.89 7.17
N VAL A 334 21.15 11.32 6.84
CA VAL A 334 21.23 10.04 6.14
C VAL A 334 22.20 9.12 6.87
N TYR A 335 21.73 7.93 7.20
CA TYR A 335 22.56 6.82 7.64
C TYR A 335 22.54 5.71 6.58
N ALA A 336 23.71 5.39 6.00
CA ALA A 336 23.91 4.24 5.12
C ALA A 336 24.75 3.15 5.81
N ASN A 337 24.20 1.95 5.93
CA ASN A 337 24.80 0.80 6.59
C ASN A 337 24.83 -0.43 5.66
N GLN A 338 25.63 -1.45 6.00
CA GLN A 338 25.64 -2.79 5.39
C GLN A 338 25.62 -2.79 3.85
N GLY A 339 26.57 -2.09 3.24
CA GLY A 339 26.72 -2.04 1.77
C GLY A 339 25.62 -1.29 1.03
N SER A 340 24.68 -0.62 1.73
CA SER A 340 23.68 0.23 1.10
C SER A 340 24.32 1.42 0.38
N LYS A 341 23.61 1.97 -0.60
CA LYS A 341 24.06 3.10 -1.40
C LYS A 341 22.95 4.14 -1.51
N GLY A 342 23.24 5.35 -1.06
CA GLY A 342 22.38 6.50 -1.26
C GLY A 342 23.06 7.56 -2.10
N THR A 343 22.31 8.21 -2.97
CA THR A 343 22.74 9.41 -3.67
C THR A 343 21.74 10.54 -3.44
N PHE A 344 22.23 11.71 -3.03
CA PHE A 344 21.41 12.81 -2.51
C PHE A 344 21.75 14.16 -3.15
N GLY A 345 20.74 15.02 -3.29
CA GLY A 345 20.86 16.42 -3.68
C GLY A 345 20.96 17.36 -2.48
N SER A 346 20.37 18.55 -2.59
CA SER A 346 20.41 19.62 -1.57
C SER A 346 19.88 19.15 -0.21
N ILE A 347 20.53 19.60 0.86
CA ILE A 347 20.09 19.38 2.25
C ILE A 347 20.11 20.70 2.99
N LYS A 348 18.99 21.06 3.62
CA LYS A 348 18.89 22.28 4.43
C LYS A 348 17.86 22.11 5.53
N GLY A 349 18.02 22.83 6.62
CA GLY A 349 16.96 22.94 7.63
C GLY A 349 17.46 23.43 8.97
N THR A 350 16.55 23.43 9.94
CA THR A 350 16.79 23.93 11.30
C THR A 350 17.15 22.82 12.30
N ALA A 351 17.07 21.56 11.89
CA ALA A 351 17.48 20.44 12.73
C ALA A 351 18.98 20.51 13.05
N ILE A 352 19.35 20.07 14.25
CA ILE A 352 20.75 20.05 14.71
C ILE A 352 21.18 18.60 15.01
N PRO A 353 21.42 17.77 13.97
CA PRO A 353 21.81 16.38 14.14
C PRO A 353 23.25 16.23 14.64
N LYS A 354 23.65 15.00 15.01
CA LYS A 354 25.07 14.68 15.17
C LYS A 354 25.79 14.69 13.83
N HIS A 355 25.18 14.09 12.81
CA HIS A 355 25.76 13.91 11.49
C HIS A 355 24.79 14.39 10.40
N VAL A 356 25.30 14.95 9.31
CA VAL A 356 24.51 15.07 8.08
C VAL A 356 24.53 13.71 7.38
N PHE A 357 25.73 13.17 7.14
CA PHE A 357 25.93 11.85 6.59
C PHE A 357 26.70 10.96 7.55
N TYR A 358 26.14 9.78 7.80
CA TYR A 358 26.79 8.70 8.52
C TYR A 358 26.86 7.47 7.61
N ALA A 359 28.05 6.94 7.36
CA ALA A 359 28.25 5.71 6.58
C ALA A 359 29.01 4.67 7.42
N SER A 360 28.50 3.45 7.52
CA SER A 360 29.13 2.34 8.27
C SER A 360 29.02 1.01 7.52
N ASN A 361 29.83 0.01 7.90
CA ASN A 361 29.80 -1.36 7.36
C ASN A 361 29.70 -1.44 5.83
N GLY A 362 30.54 -0.69 5.13
CA GLY A 362 30.56 -0.63 3.67
C GLY A 362 29.45 0.18 3.01
N GLY A 363 28.57 0.84 3.78
CA GLY A 363 27.55 1.77 3.31
C GLY A 363 28.15 2.97 2.57
N LYS A 364 27.43 3.50 1.59
CA LYS A 364 27.93 4.52 0.66
C LYS A 364 26.96 5.67 0.51
N ILE A 365 27.46 6.90 0.64
CA ILE A 365 26.67 8.12 0.45
C ILE A 365 27.36 9.01 -0.57
N ASP A 366 26.71 9.23 -1.70
CA ASP A 366 27.13 10.17 -2.73
C ASP A 366 26.28 11.45 -2.61
N HIS A 367 26.90 12.61 -2.54
CA HIS A 367 26.22 13.91 -2.60
C HIS A 367 26.56 14.62 -3.92
N PHE A 368 25.51 14.93 -4.69
CA PHE A 368 25.61 15.71 -5.92
C PHE A 368 25.95 17.17 -5.61
N ARG A 369 26.44 17.94 -6.59
CA ARG A 369 26.94 19.34 -6.46
C ARG A 369 25.86 20.40 -6.12
N TYR A 370 24.99 20.08 -5.17
CA TYR A 370 24.00 20.92 -4.54
C TYR A 370 24.53 21.46 -3.20
N ASN A 371 23.74 22.26 -2.50
CA ASN A 371 24.15 22.85 -1.23
C ASN A 371 23.71 21.98 -0.03
N ILE A 372 24.63 21.81 0.92
CA ILE A 372 24.32 21.37 2.28
C ILE A 372 24.44 22.58 3.20
N VAL A 373 23.35 22.94 3.89
CA VAL A 373 23.31 24.05 4.85
C VAL A 373 22.74 23.53 6.17
N MET A 374 23.63 23.18 7.10
CA MET A 374 23.26 22.53 8.37
C MET A 374 24.14 22.98 9.53
N THR A 375 23.57 22.98 10.73
CA THR A 375 24.31 23.04 11.99
C THR A 375 24.35 21.64 12.60
N THR A 376 25.49 21.18 13.12
CA THR A 376 25.59 19.83 13.73
C THR A 376 26.24 19.85 15.10
N LYS A 377 25.84 18.89 15.94
CA LYS A 377 26.42 18.66 17.28
C LYS A 377 27.75 17.90 17.23
N ASN A 378 27.94 17.09 16.19
CA ASN A 378 29.15 16.30 15.98
C ASN A 378 29.57 16.39 14.50
N SER A 379 30.38 15.44 14.04
CA SER A 379 31.07 15.44 12.75
C SER A 379 30.04 15.36 11.63
N PRO A 380 29.79 16.40 10.82
CA PRO A 380 28.72 16.39 9.83
C PRO A 380 28.89 15.28 8.80
N PHE A 381 30.13 14.87 8.51
CA PHE A 381 30.43 13.72 7.66
C PHE A 381 31.26 12.70 8.44
N TYR A 382 30.65 11.55 8.73
CA TYR A 382 31.28 10.49 9.51
C TYR A 382 31.22 9.16 8.77
N ALA A 383 32.39 8.58 8.46
CA ALA A 383 32.49 7.28 7.80
C ALA A 383 33.27 6.29 8.67
N THR A 384 32.68 5.14 8.98
CA THR A 384 33.29 4.10 9.82
C THR A 384 33.25 2.72 9.14
N GLU A 385 34.06 1.76 9.58
CA GLU A 385 33.91 0.33 9.24
C GLU A 385 33.75 0.07 7.73
N GLY A 386 34.63 0.67 6.91
CA GLY A 386 34.57 0.54 5.44
C GLY A 386 33.51 1.39 4.73
N GLY A 387 32.75 2.22 5.45
CA GLY A 387 31.81 3.19 4.88
C GLY A 387 32.51 4.21 3.98
N ASP A 388 31.78 4.77 3.01
CA ASP A 388 32.32 5.69 2.01
C ASP A 388 31.37 6.89 1.80
N ILE A 389 31.86 8.11 2.02
CA ILE A 389 31.12 9.35 1.77
C ILE A 389 31.84 10.12 0.67
N TYR A 390 31.10 10.45 -0.39
CA TYR A 390 31.61 11.16 -1.55
C TYR A 390 30.85 12.46 -1.77
N LEU A 391 31.55 13.59 -1.62
CA LEU A 391 30.98 14.93 -1.74
C LEU A 391 31.40 15.57 -3.07
N GLY A 392 30.43 15.98 -3.90
CA GLY A 392 30.69 16.74 -5.13
C GLY A 392 30.63 15.95 -6.46
N ALA A 393 29.99 14.78 -6.48
CA ALA A 393 29.79 14.02 -7.72
C ALA A 393 28.88 14.79 -8.70
N GLY A 394 29.26 14.95 -9.99
CA GLY A 394 28.40 15.33 -11.13
C GLY A 394 27.63 16.69 -11.13
N GLY A 395 27.66 17.44 -12.24
CA GLY A 395 26.78 18.61 -12.51
C GLY A 395 27.49 19.95 -12.82
N THR A 396 26.81 20.90 -13.47
CA THR A 396 27.40 22.18 -13.97
C THR A 396 27.11 23.43 -13.12
N THR A 397 26.40 23.29 -11.98
CA THR A 397 25.92 24.43 -11.18
C THR A 397 26.80 24.70 -9.95
N THR A 398 27.17 25.96 -9.77
CA THR A 398 27.91 26.49 -8.61
C THR A 398 27.03 26.60 -7.37
N THR A 399 27.27 25.78 -6.35
CA THR A 399 26.67 26.02 -5.02
C THR A 399 27.70 25.81 -3.90
N ALA A 400 27.64 26.69 -2.90
CA ALA A 400 28.44 26.59 -1.69
C ALA A 400 27.64 25.86 -0.60
N SER A 401 28.28 24.88 0.04
CA SER A 401 27.77 24.21 1.25
C SER A 401 28.36 24.88 2.48
N THR A 402 27.55 25.08 3.50
CA THR A 402 27.94 25.69 4.77
C THR A 402 27.56 24.77 5.92
N LEU A 403 28.56 24.36 6.68
CA LEU A 403 28.40 23.52 7.87
C LEU A 403 28.93 24.28 9.07
N THR A 404 28.15 24.29 10.14
CA THR A 404 28.50 25.01 11.38
C THR A 404 28.40 24.07 12.56
N LYS A 405 29.42 24.03 13.42
CA LYS A 405 29.31 23.34 14.71
C LYS A 405 28.33 24.10 15.60
N ASP A 406 27.40 23.39 16.23
CA ASP A 406 26.52 23.94 17.26
C ASP A 406 27.37 24.52 18.41
N PRO A 407 27.25 25.81 18.74
CA PRO A 407 28.04 26.42 19.82
C PRO A 407 27.74 25.81 21.20
N SER A 408 26.63 25.11 21.37
CA SER A 408 26.31 24.39 22.61
C SER A 408 26.99 23.01 22.72
N SER A 409 27.60 22.50 21.63
CA SER A 409 28.29 21.22 21.66
C SER A 409 29.63 21.34 22.38
N THR A 410 29.81 20.55 23.44
CA THR A 410 31.06 20.42 24.20
C THR A 410 32.02 19.38 23.64
N ASP A 411 31.58 18.61 22.64
CA ASP A 411 32.40 17.55 22.04
C ASP A 411 33.58 18.15 21.28
N VAL A 412 34.68 17.41 21.18
CA VAL A 412 35.74 17.69 20.21
C VAL A 412 35.28 17.11 18.87
N VAL A 413 35.12 17.97 17.86
CA VAL A 413 34.42 17.62 16.63
C VAL A 413 35.25 17.92 15.40
N ASN A 414 35.32 16.93 14.51
CA ASN A 414 36.00 16.99 13.23
C ASN A 414 34.97 17.21 12.13
N ALA A 415 35.19 18.12 11.18
CA ALA A 415 34.21 18.33 10.12
C ALA A 415 34.09 17.11 9.17
N LEU A 416 35.22 16.58 8.71
CA LEU A 416 35.29 15.35 7.91
C LEU A 416 36.02 14.28 8.72
N TYR A 417 35.32 13.22 9.10
CA TYR A 417 35.87 12.20 10.00
C TYR A 417 35.73 10.78 9.44
N ALA A 418 36.85 10.07 9.31
CA ALA A 418 36.88 8.69 8.82
C ALA A 418 37.58 7.74 9.82
N VAL A 419 36.90 6.70 10.30
CA VAL A 419 37.43 5.68 11.23
C VAL A 419 37.38 4.31 10.56
N GLY A 420 38.44 3.88 9.88
CA GLY A 420 38.38 2.70 8.99
C GLY A 420 37.46 2.85 7.77
N GLY A 421 36.88 4.03 7.54
CA GLY A 421 36.06 4.39 6.38
C GLY A 421 36.75 5.37 5.43
N ASN A 422 35.97 5.99 4.52
CA ASN A 422 36.45 6.97 3.55
C ASN A 422 35.53 8.20 3.53
N VAL A 423 36.13 9.40 3.56
CA VAL A 423 35.43 10.65 3.24
C VAL A 423 36.21 11.37 2.14
N ARG A 424 35.55 11.64 1.02
CA ARG A 424 36.17 12.25 -0.16
C ARG A 424 35.40 13.49 -0.58
N VAL A 425 36.11 14.59 -0.76
CA VAL A 425 35.57 15.82 -1.36
C VAL A 425 36.19 16.01 -2.72
N ILE A 426 35.40 15.82 -3.76
CA ILE A 426 35.82 16.04 -5.14
C ILE A 426 34.89 17.09 -5.73
N THR A 427 35.25 18.35 -5.55
CA THR A 427 34.60 19.46 -6.24
C THR A 427 35.43 19.88 -7.45
N ASP A 428 34.78 20.46 -8.45
CA ASP A 428 35.50 21.32 -9.38
C ASP A 428 35.87 22.64 -8.68
N ALA A 429 36.60 23.52 -9.37
CA ALA A 429 37.03 24.81 -8.83
C ALA A 429 35.88 25.72 -8.32
N SER A 430 34.62 25.35 -8.56
CA SER A 430 33.46 26.22 -8.41
C SER A 430 32.54 25.86 -7.23
N ALA A 431 32.58 24.61 -6.72
CA ALA A 431 31.86 24.20 -5.51
C ALA A 431 32.78 24.21 -4.26
N THR A 432 32.29 24.81 -3.17
CA THR A 432 33.03 24.98 -1.90
C THR A 432 32.25 24.38 -0.74
N TYR A 433 32.94 23.62 0.11
CA TYR A 433 32.42 23.23 1.43
C TYR A 433 33.08 24.10 2.49
N THR A 434 32.31 24.97 3.12
CA THR A 434 32.76 25.82 4.22
C THR A 434 32.37 25.17 5.53
N VAL A 435 33.35 24.91 6.39
CA VAL A 435 33.15 24.32 7.72
C VAL A 435 33.56 25.34 8.76
N THR A 436 32.67 25.63 9.71
CA THR A 436 32.81 26.74 10.66
C THR A 436 32.71 26.24 12.10
N ASN A 437 33.60 26.73 12.96
CA ASN A 437 33.67 26.43 14.40
C ASN A 437 33.93 24.95 14.77
N TYR A 438 34.45 24.13 13.86
CA TYR A 438 34.88 22.77 14.21
C TYR A 438 36.25 22.81 14.87
N ASP A 439 36.56 21.82 15.71
CA ASP A 439 37.87 21.72 16.35
C ASP A 439 38.95 21.37 15.30
N TYR A 440 38.58 20.52 14.34
CA TYR A 440 39.43 20.15 13.20
C TYR A 440 38.63 20.05 11.91
N ALA A 441 39.31 20.34 10.79
CA ALA A 441 38.73 20.23 9.46
C ALA A 441 38.57 18.77 9.02
N LEU A 442 39.66 18.01 9.14
CA LEU A 442 39.82 16.67 8.56
C LEU A 442 40.44 15.78 9.64
N MET A 443 39.90 14.59 9.83
CA MET A 443 40.43 13.58 10.74
C MET A 443 40.26 12.18 10.14
N ALA A 444 41.29 11.36 10.25
CA ALA A 444 41.25 9.95 9.87
C ALA A 444 41.82 9.13 11.04
N GLU A 445 41.24 7.98 11.36
CA GLU A 445 41.69 7.03 12.39
C GLU A 445 41.49 5.59 11.91
N ASP A 446 42.16 4.63 12.53
CA ASP A 446 41.97 3.18 12.32
C ASP A 446 41.96 2.75 10.85
N GLY A 447 42.91 3.26 10.05
CA GLY A 447 43.00 2.98 8.61
C GLY A 447 42.02 3.75 7.73
N GLY A 448 41.28 4.69 8.32
CA GLY A 448 40.38 5.61 7.63
C GLY A 448 41.11 6.57 6.69
N ARG A 449 40.37 7.14 5.74
CA ARG A 449 40.94 8.00 4.70
C ARG A 449 40.10 9.24 4.48
N VAL A 450 40.73 10.41 4.56
CA VAL A 450 40.13 11.68 4.13
C VAL A 450 40.91 12.26 2.97
N ALA A 451 40.22 12.57 1.88
CA ALA A 451 40.84 13.15 0.68
C ALA A 451 40.04 14.34 0.17
N THR A 452 40.74 15.42 -0.19
CA THR A 452 40.13 16.62 -0.77
C THR A 452 40.83 16.93 -2.11
N LEU A 453 40.11 16.68 -3.19
CA LEU A 453 40.45 17.15 -4.54
C LEU A 453 39.65 18.42 -4.91
N GLY A 454 38.69 18.79 -4.07
CA GLY A 454 37.90 20.02 -4.13
C GLY A 454 38.28 21.07 -3.07
N LYS A 455 37.55 22.19 -3.07
CA LYS A 455 37.75 23.32 -2.15
C LYS A 455 37.00 23.12 -0.83
N VAL A 456 37.75 22.99 0.27
CA VAL A 456 37.25 23.04 1.66
C VAL A 456 37.81 24.29 2.32
N THR A 457 36.94 25.09 2.95
CA THR A 457 37.31 26.36 3.61
C THR A 457 37.04 26.28 5.10
N LEU A 458 38.01 26.69 5.92
CA LEU A 458 37.89 26.75 7.38
C LEU A 458 37.48 28.15 7.83
N GLY A 459 36.28 28.29 8.39
CA GLY A 459 35.82 29.50 9.06
C GLY A 459 36.04 29.41 10.56
N GLY A 460 36.88 30.26 11.15
CA GLY A 460 37.01 30.39 12.61
C GLY A 460 37.40 29.13 13.40
N SER A 461 37.85 28.06 12.72
CA SER A 461 38.16 26.75 13.29
C SER A 461 39.65 26.66 13.69
N THR A 462 39.97 25.94 14.77
CA THR A 462 41.36 25.77 15.24
C THR A 462 42.14 24.86 14.30
N VAL A 463 43.41 25.18 14.03
CA VAL A 463 44.31 24.29 13.27
C VAL A 463 45.42 23.83 14.21
N ILE A 464 45.37 22.56 14.64
CA ILE A 464 46.50 21.92 15.31
C ILE A 464 46.98 20.80 14.39
N CYS A 465 48.09 21.05 13.71
CA CYS A 465 48.82 20.04 12.98
C CYS A 465 49.70 19.23 13.96
N PRO A 466 49.95 17.93 13.73
CA PRO A 466 50.99 17.20 14.47
C PRO A 466 52.34 17.96 14.41
N PRO A 467 53.23 17.83 15.40
CA PRO A 467 54.48 18.59 15.49
C PRO A 467 55.43 18.44 14.29
N SER A 468 55.18 17.50 13.37
CA SER A 468 55.90 17.30 12.10
C SER A 468 55.27 18.02 10.89
N MET A 469 54.11 18.65 11.04
CA MET A 469 53.41 19.38 9.98
C MET A 469 53.38 20.87 10.32
N THR A 470 54.03 21.69 9.48
CA THR A 470 54.06 23.14 9.67
C THR A 470 52.66 23.72 9.42
N PRO A 471 52.07 24.51 10.35
CA PRO A 471 50.77 25.13 10.14
C PRO A 471 50.83 26.14 8.98
N GLY A 472 50.38 25.72 7.80
CA GLY A 472 50.00 26.62 6.72
C GLY A 472 48.50 26.90 6.80
N THR A 473 48.07 28.07 6.33
CA THR A 473 46.65 28.32 6.03
C THR A 473 46.15 27.23 5.07
N ILE A 474 45.20 26.40 5.48
CA ILE A 474 44.58 25.42 4.58
C ILE A 474 43.63 26.16 3.63
N ASN A 475 44.15 26.55 2.47
CA ASN A 475 43.39 26.97 1.29
C ASN A 475 43.73 25.96 0.17
N MET A 476 42.91 24.93 -0.02
CA MET A 476 43.32 23.80 -0.85
C MET A 476 43.05 24.08 -2.32
N SER A 477 44.11 24.39 -3.07
CA SER A 477 44.07 24.50 -4.53
C SER A 477 44.97 23.43 -5.14
N ASN A 478 44.32 22.47 -5.81
CA ASN A 478 44.86 21.32 -6.52
C ASN A 478 45.78 20.37 -5.73
N GLY A 479 45.10 19.55 -4.92
CA GLY A 479 45.58 18.27 -4.39
C GLY A 479 46.08 18.34 -2.96
N SER A 480 45.35 17.78 -1.98
CA SER A 480 46.01 17.24 -0.80
C SER A 480 45.28 16.06 -0.13
N VAL A 481 46.12 15.21 0.48
CA VAL A 481 45.83 13.94 1.17
C VAL A 481 46.23 14.11 2.62
N ILE A 482 45.50 13.54 3.60
CA ILE A 482 46.13 13.23 4.91
C ILE A 482 45.76 11.80 5.35
N TYR A 483 46.81 10.95 5.38
CA TYR A 483 46.89 9.61 5.99
C TYR A 483 47.11 9.74 7.51
N ASN A 484 46.51 8.86 8.33
CA ASN A 484 46.85 8.75 9.77
C ASN A 484 47.90 7.66 10.03
N LEU A 485 48.71 7.88 11.08
CA LEU A 485 49.75 7.03 11.66
C LEU A 485 49.22 5.63 12.04
N PRO A 486 50.10 4.60 12.08
CA PRO A 486 49.75 3.18 12.01
C PRO A 486 48.82 2.65 13.10
#